data_AF-A0A822Y9G4-F1
#
_entry.id   AF-A0A822Y9G4-F1
#
_cell.length_a   1.000
_cell.length_b   1.000
_cell.length_c   1.000
_cell.angle_alpha   90.00
_cell.angle_beta   90.00
_cell.angle_gamma   90.00
#
_symmetry.space_group_name_H-M   'P 1'
#
loop_
_entity.id
_entity.type
_entity.pdbx_description
1 polymer ?
#
loop_
_entity_poly.entity_id
_entity_poly.type
_entity_poly.pdbx_seq_one_letter_code
_entity_poly.pdbx_strand_id
1 'polypeptide(L)'
;MLYTERAHFYHRYKIRGIQNLIIYSLPERKELYPEIVNMLEGSDNMACTVLFSRFDQYRLERIVGTASSKRMVSSEKNVFIFC
;
A
#
# COMPACT_ATOMS: atom_id res chain seq x y z
N MET A 1 14.79 -2.55 5.99
CA MET A 1 14.64 -3.91 5.44
C MET A 1 13.95 -3.79 4.09
N LEU A 2 14.51 -4.39 3.02
CA LEU A 2 13.83 -4.44 1.72
C LEU A 2 12.98 -5.70 1.65
N TYR A 3 11.71 -5.55 1.32
CA TYR A 3 10.75 -6.65 1.22
C TYR A 3 10.06 -6.62 -0.14
N THR A 4 9.87 -7.79 -0.75
CA THR A 4 9.32 -7.91 -2.10
C THR A 4 8.02 -8.69 -2.12
N GLU A 5 7.17 -8.37 -3.09
CA GLU A 5 5.89 -9.04 -3.29
C GLU A 5 6.07 -10.56 -3.52
N ARG A 6 7.08 -10.95 -4.29
CA ARG A 6 7.40 -12.37 -4.55
C ARG A 6 7.76 -13.11 -3.26
N ALA A 7 8.58 -12.50 -2.40
CA ALA A 7 8.93 -13.10 -1.13
C ALA A 7 7.70 -13.25 -0.21
N HIS A 8 6.80 -12.26 -0.22
CA HIS A 8 5.55 -12.33 0.53
C HIS A 8 4.62 -13.44 0.03
N PHE A 9 4.51 -13.59 -1.30
CA PHE A 9 3.68 -14.61 -1.91
C PHE A 9 4.09 -16.05 -1.53
N TYR A 10 5.40 -16.36 -1.53
CA TYR A 10 5.88 -17.72 -1.26
C TYR A 10 5.96 -18.06 0.23
N HIS A 11 6.36 -17.10 1.07
CA HIS A 11 6.70 -17.39 2.46
C HIS A 11 5.73 -16.80 3.49
N ARG A 12 4.89 -15.83 3.13
CA ARG A 12 3.93 -15.15 4.02
C ARG A 12 4.53 -14.80 5.40
N TYR A 13 5.72 -14.21 5.39
CA TYR A 13 6.41 -13.84 6.62
C TYR A 13 5.60 -12.78 7.39
N LYS A 14 5.33 -13.06 8.67
CA LYS A 14 4.78 -12.08 9.60
C LYS A 14 5.92 -11.34 10.29
N ILE A 15 6.26 -10.16 9.78
CA ILE A 15 7.27 -9.30 10.39
C ILE A 15 6.58 -8.45 11.46
N ARG A 16 7.06 -8.53 12.71
CA ARG A 16 6.54 -7.74 13.84
C ARG A 16 7.42 -6.52 14.08
N GLY A 17 6.83 -5.45 14.61
CA GLY A 17 7.57 -4.23 14.99
C GLY A 17 7.84 -3.26 13.84
N ILE A 18 7.02 -3.28 12.79
CA ILE A 18 7.11 -2.30 11.70
C ILE A 18 6.55 -0.97 12.20
N GLN A 19 7.38 0.07 12.19
CA GLN A 19 6.95 1.44 12.50
C GLN A 19 6.63 2.22 11.22
N ASN A 20 7.53 2.15 10.23
CA ASN A 20 7.41 2.86 8.97
C ASN A 20 7.33 1.87 7.81
N LEU A 21 6.19 1.84 7.12
CA LEU A 21 5.97 1.07 5.90
C LEU A 21 5.95 2.02 4.69
N ILE A 22 6.87 1.79 3.76
CA ILE A 22 6.92 2.50 2.49
C ILE A 22 6.69 1.49 1.37
N ILE A 23 5.56 1.62 0.68
CA ILE A 23 5.21 0.81 -0.49
C ILE A 23 5.62 1.58 -1.73
N TYR A 24 6.65 1.11 -2.42
CA TYR A 24 7.19 1.76 -3.64
C TYR A 24 6.22 1.66 -4.83
N SER A 25 5.51 0.54 -4.93
CA SER A 25 4.53 0.29 -5.99
C SER A 25 3.35 -0.49 -5.43
N LEU A 26 2.15 -0.19 -5.90
CA LEU A 26 0.94 -0.89 -5.51
C LEU A 26 1.06 -2.40 -5.80
N PRO A 27 0.68 -3.28 -4.87
CA PRO A 27 0.67 -4.73 -5.09
C PRO A 27 -0.19 -5.09 -6.31
N GLU A 28 0.23 -6.12 -7.05
CA GLU A 28 -0.53 -6.58 -8.21
C GLU A 28 -1.83 -7.29 -7.81
N ARG A 29 -1.76 -8.01 -6.67
CA ARG A 29 -2.89 -8.69 -6.03
C ARG A 29 -3.47 -7.85 -4.90
N LYS A 30 -4.79 -7.68 -4.91
CA LYS A 30 -5.50 -6.90 -3.88
C LYS A 30 -5.38 -7.50 -2.49
N GLU A 31 -5.18 -8.82 -2.39
CA GLU A 31 -5.11 -9.55 -1.13
C GLU A 31 -3.83 -9.20 -0.35
N LEU A 32 -2.75 -8.85 -1.05
CA LEU A 32 -1.47 -8.56 -0.41
C LEU A 32 -1.45 -7.21 0.31
N TYR A 33 -2.20 -6.23 -0.18
CA TYR A 33 -2.23 -4.92 0.43
C TYR A 33 -2.68 -4.95 1.91
N PRO A 34 -3.85 -5.51 2.26
CA PRO A 34 -4.26 -5.62 3.66
C PRO A 34 -3.36 -6.56 4.47
N GLU A 35 -2.84 -7.64 3.88
CA GLU A 35 -1.88 -8.51 4.57
C GLU A 35 -0.63 -7.75 5.02
N ILE A 36 -0.09 -6.87 4.17
CA ILE A 36 1.09 -6.06 4.49
C ILE A 36 0.75 -4.93 5.47
N VAL A 37 -0.37 -4.24 5.28
CA VAL A 37 -0.79 -3.16 6.18
C VAL A 37 -1.08 -3.68 7.59
N ASN A 38 -1.69 -4.86 7.70
CA ASN A 38 -1.96 -5.49 9.00
C ASN A 38 -0.68 -5.87 9.76
N MET A 39 0.47 -6.01 9.09
CA MET A 39 1.74 -6.23 9.79
C MET A 39 2.24 -5.00 10.57
N LEU A 40 1.69 -3.80 10.31
CA LEU A 40 1.98 -2.64 11.14
C LEU A 40 1.31 -2.73 12.52
N GLU A 41 0.23 -3.51 12.67
CA GLU A 41 -0.53 -3.55 13.93
C GLU A 41 0.37 -3.97 15.10
N GLY A 42 0.58 -3.05 16.04
CA GLY A 42 1.36 -3.28 17.25
C GLY A 42 2.38 -2.20 17.63
N SER A 43 2.40 -1.03 16.96
CA SER A 43 3.24 0.11 17.35
C SER A 43 2.42 1.41 17.43
N ASP A 44 2.65 2.25 18.44
CA ASP A 44 1.89 3.50 18.60
C ASP A 44 2.20 4.56 17.53
N ASN A 45 3.33 4.44 16.84
CA ASN A 45 3.79 5.39 15.80
C ASN A 45 3.89 4.68 14.43
N MET A 46 2.75 4.22 13.92
CA MET A 46 2.67 3.56 12.60
C MET A 46 2.48 4.59 11.48
N ALA A 47 3.39 4.60 10.50
CA ALA A 47 3.25 5.37 9.27
C ALA A 47 3.23 4.43 8.06
N CYS A 48 2.20 4.54 7.22
CA CYS A 48 2.10 3.84 5.94
C CYS A 48 2.09 4.87 4.81
N THR A 49 3.08 4.81 3.93
CA THR A 49 3.16 5.69 2.75
C THR A 49 3.22 4.84 1.49
N VAL A 50 2.34 5.14 0.54
CA VAL A 50 2.24 4.43 -0.73
C VAL A 50 2.57 5.38 -1.86
N LEU A 51 3.55 4.99 -2.68
CA LEU A 51 3.89 5.67 -3.93
C LEU A 51 3.07 5.05 -5.07
N PHE A 52 2.50 5.89 -5.91
CA PHE A 52 1.73 5.46 -7.08
C PHE A 52 1.94 6.42 -8.25
N SER A 53 1.74 5.90 -9.46
CA SER A 53 1.75 6.69 -10.70
C SER A 53 0.36 6.72 -11.32
N ARG A 54 0.13 7.67 -12.25
CA ARG A 54 -1.11 7.74 -13.05
C ARG A 54 -1.36 6.46 -13.86
N PHE A 55 -0.30 5.74 -14.23
CA PHE A 55 -0.39 4.47 -14.96
C PHE A 55 -0.84 3.28 -14.09
N ASP A 56 -0.80 3.41 -12.76
CA ASP A 56 -1.22 2.36 -11.84
C ASP A 56 -2.71 2.43 -11.48
N GLN A 57 -3.53 3.18 -12.26
CA GLN A 57 -4.95 3.42 -11.97
C GLN A 57 -5.73 2.14 -11.68
N TYR A 58 -5.52 1.08 -12.46
CA TYR A 58 -6.22 -0.20 -12.27
C TYR A 58 -5.80 -0.92 -10.99
N ARG A 59 -4.52 -0.80 -10.57
CA ARG A 59 -4.05 -1.37 -9.30
C ARG A 59 -4.60 -0.57 -8.13
N LEU A 60 -4.61 0.77 -8.26
CA LEU A 60 -5.16 1.68 -7.26
C LEU A 60 -6.67 1.44 -7.06
N GLU A 61 -7.42 1.28 -8.15
CA GLU A 61 -8.87 1.01 -8.13
C GLU A 61 -9.21 -0.26 -7.34
N ARG A 62 -8.37 -1.30 -7.41
CA ARG A 62 -8.57 -2.55 -6.66
C ARG A 62 -8.42 -2.36 -5.14
N ILE A 63 -7.70 -1.33 -4.69
CA ILE A 63 -7.39 -1.08 -3.28
C ILE A 63 -8.32 -0.01 -2.70
N VAL A 64 -8.38 1.17 -3.31
CA VAL A 64 -9.15 2.31 -2.80
C VAL A 64 -10.55 2.42 -3.40
N GLY A 65 -10.86 1.61 -4.40
CA GLY A 65 -12.12 1.67 -5.15
C GLY A 65 -12.10 2.65 -6.34
N THR A 66 -13.13 2.56 -7.16
CA THR A 66 -13.30 3.32 -8.42
C THR A 66 -13.39 4.82 -8.21
N ALA A 67 -14.21 5.27 -7.24
CA ALA A 67 -14.45 6.69 -6.98
C ALA A 67 -13.18 7.39 -6.49
N SER A 68 -12.51 6.81 -5.50
CA SER A 68 -11.28 7.36 -4.91
C SER A 68 -10.13 7.32 -5.91
N SER A 69 -9.97 6.23 -6.66
CA SER A 69 -8.90 6.10 -7.67
C SER A 69 -9.01 7.19 -8.75
N LYS A 70 -10.22 7.42 -9.29
CA LYS A 70 -10.44 8.49 -10.28
C LYS A 70 -10.12 9.87 -9.72
N ARG A 71 -10.49 10.14 -8.46
CA ARG A 71 -10.16 11.40 -7.79
C ARG A 71 -8.65 11.56 -7.63
N MET A 72 -7.93 10.53 -7.22
CA MET A 72 -6.48 10.57 -7.01
C MET A 72 -5.69 10.77 -8.32
N VAL A 73 -6.13 10.15 -9.42
CA VAL A 73 -5.47 10.29 -10.73
C VAL A 73 -5.74 11.65 -11.38
N SER A 74 -6.95 12.19 -11.21
CA SER A 74 -7.39 13.46 -11.81
C SER A 74 -6.92 14.70 -11.04
N SER A 75 -6.65 14.55 -9.74
CA SER A 75 -6.25 15.68 -8.89
C SER A 75 -4.85 16.21 -9.25
N GLU A 76 -4.67 17.52 -9.14
CA GLU A 76 -3.36 18.19 -9.28
C GLU A 76 -2.45 18.02 -8.06
N LYS A 77 -3.04 17.67 -6.90
CA LYS A 77 -2.28 17.43 -5.66
C LYS A 77 -1.58 16.09 -5.72
N ASN A 78 -0.32 16.06 -5.33
CA ASN A 78 0.53 14.86 -5.37
C ASN A 78 0.44 14.00 -4.09
N VAL A 79 -0.21 14.50 -3.04
CA VAL A 79 -0.31 13.81 -1.74
C VAL A 79 -1.78 13.69 -1.35
N PHE A 80 -2.19 12.48 -0.98
CA PHE A 80 -3.51 12.15 -0.47
C PHE A 80 -3.36 11.51 0.90
N ILE A 81 -4.07 12.07 1.88
CA ILE A 81 -4.08 11.56 3.24
C ILE A 81 -5.47 10.97 3.47
N PHE A 82 -5.50 9.71 3.89
CA PHE A 82 -6.70 9.00 4.31
C PHE A 82 -6.57 8.76 5.82
N CYS A 83 -7.47 9.38 6.60
CA CYS A 83 -7.63 9.16 8.03
C CYS A 83 -8.83 8.25 8.28
#